data_AF-C1GY68-F1
#
_entry.id   AF-C1GY68-F1
#
_cell.length_a   1.000
_cell.length_b   1.000
_cell.length_c   1.000
_cell.angle_alpha   90.00
_cell.angle_beta   90.00
_cell.angle_gamma   90.00
#
_symmetry.space_group_name_H-M   'P 1'
#
loop_
_entity.id
_entity.type
_entity.pdbx_description
1 polymer ?
#
loop_
_entity_poly.entity_id
_entity_poly.type
_entity_poly.pdbx_seq_one_letter_code
_entity_poly.pdbx_strand_id
1 'polypeptide(L)'
;MKPLVILWFLTLAVWALPPTALRGQQDPASITFNVSSASQYDYGANPIEGCWDALNCSLMQIESMSISSRLEYLKYMSTWRLDALQSTNQFHALEGVMNFFMRKDIAGTGTWLSIVHAATIEALQRGAAMSLGLSDNTGGNPASVKWADFFHLRMTGRLTERVAHDIAWAAAEQTAVDYGIRRADSALNVEKPSNRILRWMQFTRIYRTSMQYRRTILWLVRMAFAFTTPSVPMATEAFLDWLTDVTDASSTGFLADVAWTLSALGLSQNGEDPIADSEALMKIATEFWEVFQLRNNGGERNVGEAPKDQHSFAPLVL
;
A
#
# COMPACT_ATOMS: atom_id res chain seq x y z
N MET A 1 12.00 -24.09 -14.95
CA MET A 1 11.13 -24.43 -13.80
C MET A 1 10.81 -23.25 -12.89
N LYS A 2 11.74 -22.33 -12.58
CA LYS A 2 11.45 -21.17 -11.72
C LYS A 2 10.33 -20.21 -12.21
N PRO A 3 10.21 -19.85 -13.51
CA PRO A 3 9.09 -19.02 -13.98
C PRO A 3 7.71 -19.67 -13.85
N LEU A 4 7.64 -21.02 -13.93
CA LEU A 4 6.37 -21.76 -13.81
C LEU A 4 5.71 -21.61 -12.43
N VAL A 5 6.50 -21.48 -11.36
CA VAL A 5 5.96 -21.30 -10.00
C VAL A 5 5.25 -19.94 -9.87
N ILE A 6 5.86 -18.89 -10.42
CA ILE A 6 5.28 -17.53 -10.41
C ILE A 6 3.99 -17.53 -11.22
N LEU A 7 4.02 -18.15 -12.41
CA LEU A 7 2.84 -18.28 -13.25
C LEU A 7 1.73 -19.05 -12.51
N TRP A 8 2.07 -20.12 -11.80
CA TRP A 8 1.10 -20.89 -11.02
C TRP A 8 0.50 -20.08 -9.87
N PHE A 9 1.32 -19.35 -9.12
CA PHE A 9 0.85 -18.47 -8.04
C PHE A 9 -0.07 -17.36 -8.57
N LEU A 10 0.28 -16.75 -9.70
CA LEU A 10 -0.56 -15.76 -10.38
C LEU A 10 -1.87 -16.37 -10.86
N THR A 11 -1.85 -17.54 -11.49
CA THR A 11 -3.08 -18.21 -11.94
C THR A 11 -3.98 -18.61 -10.77
N LEU A 12 -3.44 -19.17 -9.69
CA LEU A 12 -4.25 -19.51 -8.52
C LEU A 12 -4.85 -18.28 -7.83
N ALA A 13 -4.10 -17.18 -7.73
CA ALA A 13 -4.62 -15.95 -7.16
C ALA A 13 -5.81 -15.40 -7.96
N VAL A 14 -5.80 -15.56 -9.28
CA VAL A 14 -6.93 -15.18 -10.15
C VAL A 14 -8.15 -16.08 -9.92
N TRP A 15 -7.95 -17.40 -9.82
CA TRP A 15 -9.06 -18.36 -9.70
C TRP A 15 -9.66 -18.45 -8.28
N ALA A 16 -8.88 -18.18 -7.24
CA ALA A 16 -9.34 -18.30 -5.85
C ALA A 16 -10.31 -17.18 -5.41
N LEU A 17 -10.48 -16.14 -6.22
CA LEU A 17 -11.47 -15.10 -5.95
C LEU A 17 -12.79 -15.48 -6.63
N PRO A 18 -13.83 -15.93 -5.90
CA PRO A 18 -15.16 -15.95 -6.47
C PRO A 18 -15.48 -14.52 -6.94
N PRO A 19 -16.14 -14.34 -8.10
CA PRO A 19 -16.61 -13.02 -8.53
C PRO A 19 -17.49 -12.51 -7.41
N THR A 20 -16.94 -11.65 -6.56
CA THR A 20 -17.69 -11.10 -5.45
C THR A 20 -18.60 -10.09 -6.11
N ALA A 21 -19.80 -10.56 -6.47
CA ALA A 21 -20.93 -9.67 -6.65
C ALA A 21 -20.89 -8.72 -5.45
N LEU A 22 -20.72 -7.43 -5.73
CA LEU A 22 -20.78 -6.34 -4.75
C LEU A 22 -22.16 -6.42 -4.08
N ARG A 23 -22.30 -7.32 -3.12
CA ARG A 23 -23.55 -7.60 -2.41
C ARG A 23 -23.59 -6.59 -1.28
N GLY A 24 -24.51 -5.64 -1.42
CA GLY A 24 -24.71 -4.52 -0.50
C GLY A 24 -24.68 -4.95 0.96
N GLN A 25 -23.62 -4.56 1.64
CA GLN A 25 -23.53 -4.66 3.09
C GLN A 25 -24.11 -3.35 3.65
N GLN A 26 -25.26 -3.50 4.31
CA GLN A 26 -26.07 -2.45 4.92
C GLN A 26 -25.26 -1.55 5.89
N ASP A 27 -25.60 -0.26 5.88
CA ASP A 27 -25.14 0.79 6.78
C ASP A 27 -25.39 0.48 8.27
N PRO A 28 -24.35 0.50 9.11
CA PRO A 28 -24.46 1.01 10.46
C PRO A 28 -23.87 2.43 10.47
N ALA A 29 -24.75 3.40 10.72
CA ALA A 29 -24.50 4.84 10.82
C ALA A 29 -24.40 5.57 9.47
N SER A 30 -25.55 6.08 9.03
CA SER A 30 -25.66 7.21 8.11
C SER A 30 -24.76 8.35 8.60
N ILE A 31 -23.62 8.55 7.93
CA ILE A 31 -22.74 9.69 8.19
C ILE A 31 -23.45 10.93 7.65
N THR A 32 -24.08 11.69 8.54
CA THR A 32 -24.69 12.98 8.22
C THR A 32 -23.60 13.97 7.83
N PHE A 33 -23.68 14.41 6.58
CA PHE A 33 -22.81 15.41 5.99
C PHE A 33 -23.14 16.81 6.52
N ASN A 34 -22.26 17.40 7.34
CA ASN A 34 -22.23 18.86 7.51
C ASN A 34 -21.43 19.47 6.33
N VAL A 35 -22.09 19.63 5.19
CA VAL A 35 -21.55 20.43 4.06
C VAL A 35 -21.83 21.89 4.39
N SER A 36 -21.02 22.46 5.27
CA SER A 36 -21.02 23.89 5.57
C SER A 36 -19.64 24.44 5.32
N SER A 37 -19.29 24.62 4.05
CA SER A 37 -18.30 25.57 3.49
C SER A 37 -17.80 25.08 2.13
N ALA A 38 -18.65 25.23 1.11
CA ALA A 38 -18.16 25.30 -0.27
C ALA A 38 -17.53 26.69 -0.46
N SER A 39 -16.34 26.92 0.10
CA SER A 39 -15.60 28.16 -0.05
C SER A 39 -14.74 28.10 -1.32
N GLN A 40 -15.16 28.93 -2.27
CA GLN A 40 -14.46 29.46 -3.45
C GLN A 40 -12.92 29.37 -3.38
N TYR A 41 -12.33 28.56 -4.26
CA TYR A 41 -10.89 28.29 -4.33
C TYR A 41 -10.13 29.46 -4.99
N ASP A 42 -9.36 30.19 -4.19
CA ASP A 42 -8.34 31.14 -4.64
C ASP A 42 -6.97 30.44 -4.61
N TYR A 43 -6.35 30.27 -5.77
CA TYR A 43 -5.07 29.59 -5.96
C TYR A 43 -3.92 30.57 -5.68
N GLY A 44 -3.64 30.86 -4.41
CA GLY A 44 -2.53 31.72 -4.00
C GLY A 44 -2.06 31.40 -2.58
N ALA A 45 -0.78 30.99 -2.44
CA ALA A 45 -0.15 30.38 -1.27
C ALA A 45 -0.71 29.00 -0.92
N ASN A 46 0.09 27.93 -1.05
CA ASN A 46 -0.32 26.55 -0.73
C ASN A 46 -0.93 26.50 0.69
N PRO A 47 -2.27 26.44 0.86
CA PRO A 47 -2.94 26.55 2.16
C PRO A 47 -2.74 25.30 3.04
N ILE A 48 -1.82 24.44 2.62
CA ILE A 48 -1.62 23.07 3.07
C ILE A 48 -0.59 23.02 4.23
N GLU A 49 0.33 23.98 4.33
CA GLU A 49 1.41 23.95 5.33
C GLU A 49 0.89 23.90 6.78
N GLY A 50 -0.16 24.67 7.10
CA GLY A 50 -0.73 24.69 8.46
C GLY A 50 -1.36 23.36 8.89
N CYS A 51 -2.02 22.64 7.97
CA CYS A 51 -2.65 21.37 8.31
C CYS A 51 -1.65 20.20 8.37
N TRP A 52 -0.51 20.32 7.68
CA TRP A 52 0.58 19.35 7.75
C TRP A 52 1.19 19.29 9.13
N ASP A 53 1.49 20.46 9.71
CA ASP A 53 2.09 20.54 11.05
C ASP A 53 1.17 20.02 12.15
N ALA A 54 -0.12 20.33 12.05
CA ALA A 54 -1.12 19.87 13.00
C ALA A 54 -1.64 18.44 12.74
N LEU A 55 -1.20 17.79 11.65
CA LEU A 55 -1.71 16.50 11.17
C LEU A 55 -3.24 16.46 11.14
N ASN A 56 -3.87 17.54 10.65
CA ASN A 56 -5.33 17.71 10.69
C ASN A 56 -5.96 18.05 9.33
N CYS A 57 -5.24 17.87 8.22
CA CYS A 57 -5.82 18.01 6.89
C CYS A 57 -7.05 17.11 6.77
N SER A 58 -8.15 17.69 6.30
CA SER A 58 -9.39 16.97 5.99
C SER A 58 -9.22 16.12 4.73
N LEU A 59 -10.09 15.11 4.58
CA LEU A 59 -10.19 14.33 3.34
C LEU A 59 -10.21 15.21 2.08
N MET A 60 -11.01 16.29 2.08
CA MET A 60 -11.13 17.18 0.91
C MET A 60 -9.87 18.00 0.65
N GLN A 61 -9.17 18.42 1.70
CA GLN A 61 -7.86 19.08 1.53
C GLN A 61 -6.85 18.13 0.92
N ILE A 62 -6.77 16.88 1.40
CA ILE A 62 -5.88 15.86 0.82
C ILE A 62 -6.30 15.50 -0.62
N GLU A 63 -7.59 15.39 -0.88
CA GLU A 63 -8.15 15.13 -2.22
C GLU A 63 -7.76 16.24 -3.21
N SER A 64 -7.79 17.50 -2.78
CA SER A 64 -7.37 18.63 -3.60
C SER A 64 -5.86 18.68 -3.90
N MET A 65 -5.03 17.92 -3.19
CA MET A 65 -3.60 17.82 -3.46
C MET A 65 -3.34 17.00 -4.73
N SER A 66 -2.36 17.42 -5.53
CA SER A 66 -1.76 16.56 -6.55
C SER A 66 -1.14 15.30 -5.90
N ILE A 67 -1.02 14.20 -6.66
CA ILE A 67 -0.35 13.00 -6.14
C ILE A 67 1.11 13.29 -5.73
N SER A 68 1.80 14.18 -6.44
CA SER A 68 3.16 14.60 -6.06
C SER A 68 3.17 15.29 -4.69
N SER A 69 2.22 16.18 -4.44
CA SER A 69 2.07 16.87 -3.15
C SER A 69 1.67 15.90 -2.02
N ARG A 70 0.86 14.87 -2.31
CA ARG A 70 0.56 13.81 -1.33
C ARG A 70 1.78 12.96 -1.00
N LEU A 71 2.63 12.66 -1.99
CA LEU A 71 3.88 11.95 -1.78
C LEU A 71 4.84 12.77 -0.90
N GLU A 72 4.95 14.06 -1.17
CA GLU A 72 5.71 14.99 -0.33
C GLU A 72 5.15 15.03 1.09
N TYR A 73 3.82 15.08 1.24
CA TYR A 73 3.20 15.05 2.56
C TYR A 73 3.49 13.76 3.33
N LEU A 74 3.40 12.61 2.67
CA LEU A 74 3.72 11.33 3.29
C LEU A 74 5.18 11.30 3.76
N LYS A 75 6.11 11.78 2.92
CA LYS A 75 7.52 11.88 3.30
C LYS A 75 7.74 12.83 4.46
N TYR A 76 7.07 13.99 4.46
CA TYR A 76 7.09 14.92 5.58
C TYR A 76 6.62 14.24 6.88
N MET A 77 5.49 13.52 6.85
CA MET A 77 5.00 12.77 8.02
C MET A 77 6.02 11.72 8.47
N SER A 78 6.54 10.91 7.53
CA SER A 78 7.57 9.90 7.81
C SER A 78 8.79 10.49 8.50
N THR A 79 9.35 11.58 7.97
CA THR A 79 10.57 12.20 8.49
C THR A 79 10.34 12.92 9.83
N TRP A 80 9.25 13.67 9.98
CA TRP A 80 9.13 14.63 11.09
C TRP A 80 8.13 14.22 12.17
N ARG A 81 7.22 13.29 11.89
CA ARG A 81 6.14 12.91 12.81
C ARG A 81 6.19 11.45 13.23
N LEU A 82 6.61 10.56 12.33
CA LEU A 82 6.55 9.11 12.56
C LEU A 82 7.79 8.52 13.26
N ASP A 83 8.85 9.30 13.45
CA ASP A 83 10.04 8.87 14.20
C ASP A 83 9.72 8.55 15.67
N ALA A 84 8.98 9.45 16.33
CA ALA A 84 8.49 9.24 17.69
C ALA A 84 7.57 8.00 17.82
N LEU A 85 6.98 7.55 16.71
CA LEU A 85 6.11 6.37 16.64
C LEU A 85 6.86 5.11 16.15
N GLN A 86 8.20 5.14 16.04
CA GLN A 86 9.05 4.06 15.53
C GLN A 86 8.57 3.49 14.18
N SER A 87 8.10 4.39 13.31
CA SER A 87 7.39 4.04 12.08
C SER A 87 7.82 4.82 10.83
N THR A 88 8.96 5.52 10.88
CA THR A 88 9.53 6.35 9.81
C THR A 88 9.53 5.66 8.43
N ASN A 89 9.90 4.38 8.39
CA ASN A 89 10.04 3.60 7.16
C ASN A 89 8.85 2.68 6.85
N GLN A 90 7.74 2.73 7.59
CA GLN A 90 6.66 1.73 7.50
C GLN A 90 5.64 2.01 6.38
N PHE A 91 5.85 3.09 5.62
CA PHE A 91 4.89 3.59 4.63
C PHE A 91 5.47 3.75 3.23
N HIS A 92 6.67 3.23 2.98
CA HIS A 92 7.27 3.22 1.65
C HIS A 92 6.40 2.44 0.64
N ALA A 93 5.60 1.46 1.09
CA ALA A 93 4.56 0.84 0.28
C ALA A 93 3.58 1.85 -0.36
N LEU A 94 3.12 2.85 0.40
CA LEU A 94 2.23 3.89 -0.12
C LEU A 94 2.97 4.80 -1.11
N GLU A 95 4.27 5.05 -0.91
CA GLU A 95 5.10 5.76 -1.89
C GLU A 95 5.19 5.00 -3.22
N GLY A 96 5.35 3.68 -3.17
CA GLY A 96 5.35 2.82 -4.37
C GLY A 96 4.07 2.96 -5.19
N VAL A 97 2.91 2.94 -4.52
CA VAL A 97 1.60 3.14 -5.14
C VAL A 97 1.42 4.55 -5.68
N MET A 98 1.84 5.59 -4.95
CA MET A 98 1.78 6.98 -5.44
C MET A 98 2.66 7.21 -6.67
N ASN A 99 3.88 6.65 -6.67
CA ASN A 99 4.76 6.68 -7.83
C ASN A 99 4.11 5.99 -9.04
N PHE A 100 3.43 4.86 -8.83
CA PHE A 100 2.64 4.21 -9.87
C PHE A 100 1.50 5.11 -10.38
N PHE A 101 0.74 5.77 -9.50
CA PHE A 101 -0.33 6.68 -9.91
C PHE A 101 0.18 7.86 -10.73
N MET A 102 1.34 8.43 -10.38
CA MET A 102 1.97 9.48 -11.20
C MET A 102 2.38 8.96 -12.57
N ARG A 103 2.97 7.76 -12.65
CA ARG A 103 3.38 7.16 -13.94
C ARG A 103 2.21 6.83 -14.86
N LYS A 104 1.05 6.45 -14.32
CA LYS A 104 -0.12 6.06 -15.12
C LYS A 104 -1.14 7.18 -15.31
N ASP A 105 -1.03 8.28 -14.55
CA ASP A 105 -1.96 9.42 -14.55
C ASP A 105 -3.42 9.01 -14.33
N ILE A 106 -3.68 8.20 -13.28
CA ILE A 106 -5.01 7.61 -13.01
C ILE A 106 -5.67 8.07 -11.71
N ALA A 107 -5.00 8.91 -10.92
CA ALA A 107 -5.47 9.38 -9.62
C ALA A 107 -5.44 10.91 -9.51
N GLY A 108 -5.70 11.60 -10.64
CA GLY A 108 -5.87 13.06 -10.64
C GLY A 108 -7.02 13.51 -9.74
N THR A 109 -6.95 14.75 -9.24
CA THR A 109 -8.00 15.35 -8.40
C THR A 109 -9.38 15.24 -9.05
N GLY A 110 -10.41 14.97 -8.24
CA GLY A 110 -11.79 14.74 -8.68
C GLY A 110 -12.08 13.32 -9.17
N THR A 111 -11.06 12.46 -9.35
CA THR A 111 -11.29 11.07 -9.74
C THR A 111 -11.69 10.19 -8.56
N TRP A 112 -12.40 9.10 -8.85
CA TRP A 112 -12.75 8.10 -7.84
C TRP A 112 -11.52 7.58 -7.09
N LEU A 113 -10.44 7.28 -7.82
CA LEU A 113 -9.21 6.75 -7.25
C LEU A 113 -8.46 7.79 -6.39
N SER A 114 -8.54 9.08 -6.75
CA SER A 114 -8.02 10.18 -5.94
C SER A 114 -8.64 10.20 -4.54
N ILE A 115 -9.97 10.07 -4.44
CA ILE A 115 -10.68 10.07 -3.15
C ILE A 115 -10.31 8.85 -2.31
N VAL A 116 -10.25 7.66 -2.92
CA VAL A 116 -9.86 6.43 -2.23
C VAL A 116 -8.46 6.55 -1.64
N HIS A 117 -7.51 7.09 -2.41
CA HIS A 117 -6.15 7.31 -1.93
C HIS A 117 -6.08 8.41 -0.87
N ALA A 118 -6.81 9.52 -1.04
CA ALA A 118 -6.87 10.59 -0.06
C ALA A 118 -7.39 10.10 1.31
N ALA A 119 -8.37 9.19 1.31
CA ALA A 119 -8.87 8.55 2.52
C ALA A 119 -7.83 7.66 3.22
N THR A 120 -6.92 7.05 2.46
CA THR A 120 -5.81 6.26 3.02
C THR A 120 -4.80 7.16 3.74
N ILE A 121 -4.43 8.29 3.11
CA ILE A 121 -3.54 9.29 3.71
C ILE A 121 -4.20 9.99 4.91
N GLU A 122 -5.49 10.31 4.84
CA GLU A 122 -6.23 10.90 5.96
C GLU A 122 -6.23 9.96 7.17
N ALA A 123 -6.53 8.67 6.97
CA ALA A 123 -6.54 7.69 8.04
C ALA A 123 -5.17 7.59 8.72
N LEU A 124 -4.10 7.56 7.92
CA LEU A 124 -2.73 7.50 8.42
C LEU A 124 -2.38 8.73 9.26
N GLN A 125 -2.62 9.92 8.71
CA GLN A 125 -2.37 11.20 9.37
C GLN A 125 -3.10 11.29 10.70
N ARG A 126 -4.41 10.99 10.71
CA ARG A 126 -5.24 11.06 11.91
C ARG A 126 -4.84 10.03 12.95
N GLY A 127 -4.50 8.81 12.52
CA GLY A 127 -3.95 7.80 13.41
C GLY A 127 -2.65 8.26 14.07
N ALA A 128 -1.76 8.90 13.31
CA ALA A 128 -0.53 9.46 13.85
C ALA A 128 -0.81 10.62 14.81
N ALA A 129 -1.72 11.53 14.47
CA ALA A 129 -2.15 12.63 15.34
C ALA A 129 -2.70 12.13 16.69
N MET A 130 -3.50 11.06 16.67
CA MET A 130 -4.01 10.40 17.88
C MET A 130 -2.88 9.80 18.72
N SER A 131 -1.96 9.05 18.10
CA SER A 131 -0.85 8.43 18.82
C SER A 131 0.16 9.44 19.38
N LEU A 132 0.29 10.60 18.77
CA LEU A 132 1.13 11.71 19.24
C LEU A 132 0.41 12.62 20.25
N GLY A 133 -0.88 12.38 20.55
CA GLY A 133 -1.66 13.22 21.45
C GLY A 133 -1.98 14.61 20.90
N LEU A 134 -1.92 14.80 19.58
CA LEU A 134 -2.21 16.07 18.91
C LEU A 134 -3.72 16.26 18.67
N SER A 135 -4.47 15.16 18.48
CA SER A 135 -5.92 15.22 18.24
C SER A 135 -6.58 13.85 18.42
N ASP A 136 -7.82 13.83 18.91
CA ASP A 136 -8.68 12.62 18.92
C ASP A 136 -9.65 12.56 17.71
N ASN A 137 -9.54 13.50 16.77
CA ASN A 137 -10.47 13.61 15.66
C ASN A 137 -10.19 12.60 14.53
N THR A 138 -11.08 11.60 14.39
CA THR A 138 -11.00 10.55 13.37
C THR A 138 -11.44 10.97 11.98
N GLY A 139 -12.06 12.15 11.81
CA GLY A 139 -12.66 12.60 10.54
C GLY A 139 -13.83 11.75 10.06
N GLY A 140 -14.36 10.87 10.91
CA GLY A 140 -15.33 9.83 10.52
C GLY A 140 -14.71 8.65 9.77
N ASN A 141 -13.39 8.63 9.58
CA ASN A 141 -12.67 7.54 8.95
C ASN A 141 -12.32 6.47 10.01
N PRO A 142 -12.95 5.28 9.99
CA PRO A 142 -12.74 4.26 11.02
C PRO A 142 -11.32 3.67 11.01
N ALA A 143 -10.56 3.84 9.93
CA ALA A 143 -9.19 3.39 9.86
C ALA A 143 -8.23 4.25 10.69
N SER A 144 -8.59 5.49 11.03
CA SER A 144 -7.78 6.37 11.89
C SER A 144 -7.48 5.70 13.24
N VAL A 145 -8.48 5.07 13.86
CA VAL A 145 -8.31 4.33 15.11
C VAL A 145 -7.39 3.11 14.94
N LYS A 146 -7.52 2.39 13.81
CA LYS A 146 -6.67 1.22 13.53
C LYS A 146 -5.20 1.62 13.29
N TRP A 147 -4.96 2.76 12.65
CA TRP A 147 -3.60 3.30 12.52
C TRP A 147 -3.06 3.75 13.86
N ALA A 148 -3.87 4.38 14.71
CA ALA A 148 -3.46 4.73 16.08
C ALA A 148 -3.07 3.49 16.89
N ASP A 149 -3.85 2.41 16.79
CA ASP A 149 -3.53 1.11 17.39
C ASP A 149 -2.23 0.52 16.84
N PHE A 150 -2.04 0.55 15.50
CA PHE A 150 -0.81 0.10 14.86
C PHE A 150 0.41 0.84 15.43
N PHE A 151 0.37 2.17 15.52
CA PHE A 151 1.46 2.98 16.07
C PHE A 151 1.71 2.69 17.55
N HIS A 152 0.66 2.52 18.35
CA HIS A 152 0.83 2.15 19.75
C HIS A 152 1.50 0.77 19.90
N LEU A 153 1.11 -0.21 19.09
CA LEU A 153 1.72 -1.54 19.08
C LEU A 153 3.17 -1.52 18.55
N ARG A 154 3.50 -0.61 17.63
CA ARG A 154 4.89 -0.36 17.19
C ARG A 154 5.74 0.17 18.35
N MET A 155 5.30 1.26 18.99
CA MET A 155 6.03 1.89 20.10
C MET A 155 6.26 0.95 21.28
N THR A 156 5.31 0.04 21.55
CA THR A 156 5.42 -0.94 22.63
C THR A 156 6.18 -2.21 22.25
N GLY A 157 6.77 -2.27 21.04
CA GLY A 157 7.54 -3.43 20.55
C GLY A 157 6.70 -4.66 20.23
N ARG A 158 5.37 -4.54 20.18
CA ARG A 158 4.42 -5.65 19.95
C ARG A 158 4.26 -6.03 18.47
N LEU A 159 4.74 -5.20 17.54
CA LEU A 159 4.79 -5.49 16.10
C LEU A 159 6.23 -5.70 15.61
N THR A 160 7.05 -6.38 16.41
CA THR A 160 8.39 -6.86 16.02
C THR A 160 8.30 -8.15 15.20
N GLU A 161 7.30 -8.99 15.47
CA GLU A 161 7.00 -10.16 14.65
C GLU A 161 6.29 -9.77 13.36
N ARG A 162 6.79 -10.29 12.23
CA ARG A 162 6.27 -9.99 10.90
C ARG A 162 4.79 -10.30 10.73
N VAL A 163 4.31 -11.42 11.28
CA VAL A 163 2.90 -11.83 11.14
C VAL A 163 1.96 -10.84 11.84
N ALA A 164 2.28 -10.45 13.08
CA ALA A 164 1.48 -9.48 13.83
C ALA A 164 1.49 -8.12 13.14
N HIS A 165 2.67 -7.68 12.68
CA HIS A 165 2.83 -6.46 11.89
C HIS A 165 1.93 -6.45 10.66
N ASP A 166 2.02 -7.49 9.83
CA ASP A 166 1.33 -7.57 8.54
C ASP A 166 -0.18 -7.60 8.70
N ILE A 167 -0.69 -8.31 9.72
CA ILE A 167 -2.12 -8.33 10.04
C ILE A 167 -2.62 -6.93 10.43
N ALA A 168 -1.90 -6.25 11.32
CA ALA A 168 -2.29 -4.92 11.80
C ALA A 168 -2.25 -3.88 10.66
N TRP A 169 -1.18 -3.85 9.89
CA TRP A 169 -0.99 -2.94 8.76
C TRP A 169 -2.06 -3.18 7.67
N ALA A 170 -2.25 -4.43 7.24
CA ALA A 170 -3.23 -4.77 6.20
C ALA A 170 -4.67 -4.48 6.64
N ALA A 171 -5.00 -4.66 7.92
CA ALA A 171 -6.33 -4.34 8.44
C ALA A 171 -6.59 -2.83 8.47
N ALA A 172 -5.60 -2.02 8.86
CA ALA A 172 -5.71 -0.57 8.85
C ALA A 172 -5.85 -0.03 7.43
N GLU A 173 -4.99 -0.49 6.50
CA GLU A 173 -5.06 -0.10 5.09
C GLU A 173 -6.39 -0.53 4.44
N GLN A 174 -6.83 -1.79 4.60
CA GLN A 174 -8.10 -2.28 4.03
C GLN A 174 -9.27 -1.41 4.50
N THR A 175 -9.31 -1.07 5.80
CA THR A 175 -10.39 -0.26 6.36
C THR A 175 -10.39 1.15 5.77
N ALA A 176 -9.20 1.73 5.51
CA ALA A 176 -9.07 3.05 4.93
C ALA A 176 -9.50 3.07 3.47
N VAL A 177 -9.10 2.05 2.72
CA VAL A 177 -9.54 1.82 1.33
C VAL A 177 -11.05 1.64 1.26
N ASP A 178 -11.64 0.81 2.11
CA ASP A 178 -13.10 0.57 2.12
C ASP A 178 -13.88 1.84 2.47
N TYR A 179 -13.39 2.65 3.41
CA TYR A 179 -13.96 3.97 3.69
C TYR A 179 -13.84 4.89 2.48
N GLY A 180 -12.66 4.95 1.84
CA GLY A 180 -12.43 5.72 0.63
C GLY A 180 -13.36 5.33 -0.52
N ILE A 181 -13.59 4.03 -0.74
CA ILE A 181 -14.52 3.50 -1.75
C ILE A 181 -15.93 4.02 -1.47
N ARG A 182 -16.42 3.89 -0.23
CA ARG A 182 -17.75 4.41 0.13
C ARG A 182 -17.87 5.92 -0.08
N ARG A 183 -16.81 6.68 0.23
CA ARG A 183 -16.80 8.13 0.03
C ARG A 183 -16.80 8.51 -1.45
N ALA A 184 -16.04 7.79 -2.28
CA ALA A 184 -15.98 8.02 -3.71
C ALA A 184 -17.30 7.61 -4.40
N ASP A 185 -17.90 6.48 -4.02
CA ASP A 185 -19.18 5.99 -4.56
C ASP A 185 -20.36 6.92 -4.22
N SER A 186 -20.28 7.62 -3.09
CA SER A 186 -21.33 8.55 -2.64
C SER A 186 -21.15 9.99 -3.18
N ALA A 187 -20.03 10.29 -3.87
CA ALA A 187 -19.74 11.63 -4.34
C ALA A 187 -20.47 11.92 -5.66
N LEU A 188 -21.33 12.95 -5.66
CA LEU A 188 -22.22 13.26 -6.80
C LEU A 188 -21.49 13.66 -8.09
N ASN A 189 -20.31 14.26 -7.98
CA ASN A 189 -19.56 14.84 -9.11
C ASN A 189 -18.33 14.00 -9.50
N VAL A 190 -18.29 12.74 -9.09
CA VAL A 190 -17.14 11.85 -9.33
C VAL A 190 -17.56 10.77 -10.32
N GLU A 191 -16.87 10.71 -11.46
CA GLU A 191 -17.12 9.67 -12.44
C GLU A 191 -16.80 8.29 -11.86
N LYS A 192 -17.63 7.29 -12.19
CA LYS A 192 -17.40 5.91 -11.77
C LYS A 192 -16.07 5.38 -12.34
N PRO A 193 -15.34 4.57 -11.57
CA PRO A 193 -14.07 4.03 -12.03
C PRO A 193 -14.27 3.09 -13.22
N SER A 194 -13.29 3.05 -14.13
CA SER A 194 -13.29 2.07 -15.20
C SER A 194 -13.15 0.64 -14.65
N ASN A 195 -13.59 -0.36 -15.43
CA ASN A 195 -13.42 -1.78 -15.09
C ASN A 195 -11.96 -2.16 -14.81
N ARG A 196 -11.01 -1.50 -15.50
CA ARG A 196 -9.58 -1.72 -15.29
C ARG A 196 -9.13 -1.27 -13.91
N ILE A 197 -9.59 -0.10 -13.45
CA ILE A 197 -9.31 0.40 -12.09
C ILE A 197 -9.93 -0.53 -11.06
N LEU A 198 -11.17 -0.99 -11.28
CA LEU A 198 -11.82 -1.93 -10.36
C LEU A 198 -11.06 -3.27 -10.25
N ARG A 199 -10.58 -3.82 -11.36
CA ARG A 199 -9.73 -5.02 -11.36
C ARG A 199 -8.39 -4.77 -10.66
N TRP A 200 -7.76 -3.63 -10.91
CA TRP A 200 -6.53 -3.24 -10.21
C TRP A 200 -6.76 -3.13 -8.70
N MET A 201 -7.87 -2.54 -8.26
CA MET A 201 -8.26 -2.49 -6.84
C MET A 201 -8.44 -3.89 -6.24
N GLN A 202 -8.97 -4.86 -6.98
CA GLN A 202 -9.03 -6.26 -6.50
C GLN A 202 -7.64 -6.86 -6.26
N PHE A 203 -6.65 -6.54 -7.08
CA PHE A 203 -5.27 -6.95 -6.82
C PHE A 203 -4.71 -6.35 -5.53
N THR A 204 -5.05 -5.10 -5.19
CA THR A 204 -4.65 -4.52 -3.89
C THR A 204 -5.29 -5.26 -2.71
N ARG A 205 -6.49 -5.82 -2.88
CA ARG A 205 -7.11 -6.70 -1.88
C ARG A 205 -6.37 -8.04 -1.77
N ILE A 206 -5.94 -8.63 -2.89
CA ILE A 206 -5.10 -9.84 -2.89
C ILE A 206 -3.79 -9.57 -2.14
N TYR A 207 -3.17 -8.41 -2.35
CA TYR A 207 -1.96 -8.00 -1.64
C TYR A 207 -2.17 -8.01 -0.11
N ARG A 208 -3.20 -7.31 0.38
CA ARG A 208 -3.55 -7.31 1.82
C ARG A 208 -3.94 -8.69 2.35
N THR A 209 -4.62 -9.50 1.54
CA THR A 209 -4.94 -10.89 1.88
C THR A 209 -3.67 -11.73 2.02
N SER A 210 -2.67 -11.50 1.16
CA SER A 210 -1.38 -12.20 1.21
C SER A 210 -0.61 -11.87 2.48
N MET A 211 -0.68 -10.63 2.95
CA MET A 211 -0.17 -10.21 4.25
C MET A 211 -0.87 -10.95 5.41
N GLN A 212 -2.20 -10.92 5.43
CA GLN A 212 -3.00 -11.51 6.52
C GLN A 212 -2.89 -13.03 6.62
N TYR A 213 -2.78 -13.72 5.47
CA TYR A 213 -2.76 -15.18 5.40
C TYR A 213 -1.38 -15.75 5.01
N ARG A 214 -0.30 -14.98 5.18
CA ARG A 214 1.08 -15.37 4.79
C ARG A 214 1.43 -16.79 5.22
N ARG A 215 1.21 -17.14 6.49
CA ARG A 215 1.52 -18.47 7.05
C ARG A 215 0.74 -19.58 6.34
N THR A 216 -0.55 -19.36 6.09
CA THR A 216 -1.40 -20.32 5.40
C THR A 216 -0.96 -20.52 3.95
N ILE A 217 -0.66 -19.41 3.25
CA ILE A 217 -0.17 -19.45 1.86
C ILE A 217 1.15 -20.23 1.79
N LEU A 218 2.12 -19.94 2.65
CA LEU A 218 3.39 -20.65 2.67
C LEU A 218 3.23 -22.13 3.05
N TRP A 219 2.33 -22.44 3.97
CA TRP A 219 2.01 -23.82 4.30
C TRP A 219 1.42 -24.56 3.09
N LEU A 220 0.45 -23.97 2.38
CA LEU A 220 -0.14 -24.56 1.18
C LEU A 220 0.92 -24.79 0.09
N VAL A 221 1.81 -23.82 -0.14
CA VAL A 221 2.92 -23.95 -1.10
C VAL A 221 3.86 -25.07 -0.67
N ARG A 222 4.27 -25.13 0.61
CA ARG A 222 5.12 -26.22 1.12
C ARG A 222 4.48 -27.58 0.91
N MET A 223 3.17 -27.71 1.16
CA MET A 223 2.44 -28.96 0.93
C MET A 223 2.33 -29.31 -0.56
N ALA A 224 2.03 -28.35 -1.43
CA ALA A 224 1.90 -28.56 -2.87
C ALA A 224 3.23 -28.99 -3.53
N PHE A 225 4.36 -28.48 -3.03
CA PHE A 225 5.70 -28.75 -3.56
C PHE A 225 6.52 -29.72 -2.70
N ALA A 226 5.91 -30.37 -1.71
CA ALA A 226 6.59 -31.29 -0.79
C ALA A 226 7.32 -32.44 -1.52
N PHE A 227 6.80 -32.85 -2.69
CA PHE A 227 7.31 -34.00 -3.44
C PHE A 227 8.13 -33.64 -4.68
N THR A 228 8.23 -32.36 -5.05
CA THR A 228 8.76 -31.97 -6.38
C THR A 228 10.10 -31.26 -6.30
N THR A 229 10.22 -30.15 -5.56
CA THR A 229 11.50 -29.42 -5.46
C THR A 229 11.53 -28.49 -4.23
N PRO A 230 12.43 -28.70 -3.25
CA PRO A 230 12.49 -27.87 -2.04
C PRO A 230 12.87 -26.40 -2.30
N SER A 231 13.50 -26.10 -3.45
CA SER A 231 13.84 -24.72 -3.82
C SER A 231 12.61 -23.85 -4.08
N VAL A 232 11.46 -24.45 -4.42
CA VAL A 232 10.24 -23.70 -4.74
C VAL A 232 9.66 -23.04 -3.50
N PRO A 233 9.35 -23.77 -2.40
CA PRO A 233 8.89 -23.14 -1.17
C PRO A 233 9.82 -22.05 -0.64
N MET A 234 11.14 -22.25 -0.71
CA MET A 234 12.13 -21.25 -0.27
C MET A 234 12.06 -19.97 -1.12
N ALA A 235 11.98 -20.10 -2.44
CA ALA A 235 11.84 -18.96 -3.33
C ALA A 235 10.50 -18.23 -3.14
N THR A 236 9.41 -18.97 -2.93
CA THR A 236 8.09 -18.37 -2.63
C THR A 236 8.09 -17.63 -1.30
N GLU A 237 8.77 -18.14 -0.28
CA GLU A 237 8.92 -17.45 1.01
C GLU A 237 9.67 -16.13 0.86
N ALA A 238 10.86 -16.15 0.26
CA ALA A 238 11.62 -14.93 -0.01
C ALA A 238 10.84 -13.93 -0.88
N PHE A 239 10.08 -14.43 -1.85
CA PHE A 239 9.22 -13.58 -2.68
C PHE A 239 8.09 -12.95 -1.86
N LEU A 240 7.32 -13.73 -1.08
CA LEU A 240 6.24 -13.17 -0.27
C LEU A 240 6.77 -12.17 0.77
N ASP A 241 7.94 -12.42 1.33
CA ASP A 241 8.59 -11.49 2.25
C ASP A 241 8.92 -10.16 1.59
N TRP A 242 9.53 -10.19 0.42
CA TRP A 242 9.77 -8.98 -0.36
C TRP A 242 8.46 -8.30 -0.79
N LEU A 243 7.54 -9.07 -1.34
CA LEU A 243 6.29 -8.58 -1.91
C LEU A 243 5.49 -7.82 -0.88
N THR A 244 5.41 -8.34 0.34
CA THR A 244 4.66 -7.74 1.44
C THR A 244 5.46 -6.71 2.24
N ASP A 245 6.74 -6.49 1.91
CA ASP A 245 7.61 -5.57 2.64
C ASP A 245 7.15 -4.12 2.47
N VAL A 246 6.40 -3.63 3.46
CA VAL A 246 5.86 -2.27 3.47
C VAL A 246 6.94 -1.19 3.57
N THR A 247 8.18 -1.59 3.89
CA THR A 247 9.35 -0.71 3.98
C THR A 247 10.07 -0.56 2.64
N ASP A 248 9.64 -1.28 1.61
CA ASP A 248 10.25 -1.22 0.28
C ASP A 248 9.24 -0.64 -0.73
N ALA A 249 9.46 0.59 -1.19
CA ALA A 249 8.61 1.21 -2.21
C ALA A 249 8.67 0.48 -3.56
N SER A 250 9.75 -0.25 -3.83
CA SER A 250 9.92 -0.95 -5.11
C SER A 250 9.00 -2.17 -5.24
N SER A 251 8.72 -2.88 -4.13
CA SER A 251 7.89 -4.09 -4.12
C SER A 251 6.45 -3.77 -4.53
N THR A 252 5.86 -2.77 -3.90
CA THR A 252 4.49 -2.31 -4.16
C THR A 252 4.36 -1.55 -5.48
N GLY A 253 5.38 -0.77 -5.86
CA GLY A 253 5.44 -0.15 -7.18
C GLY A 253 5.44 -1.18 -8.31
N PHE A 254 6.26 -2.22 -8.18
CA PHE A 254 6.30 -3.36 -9.11
C PHE A 254 4.96 -4.10 -9.13
N LEU A 255 4.40 -4.44 -7.96
CA LEU A 255 3.12 -5.15 -7.88
C LEU A 255 1.98 -4.34 -8.51
N ALA A 256 1.97 -3.03 -8.32
CA ALA A 256 0.99 -2.14 -8.93
C ALA A 256 1.08 -2.16 -10.46
N ASP A 257 2.29 -2.15 -11.03
CA ASP A 257 2.51 -2.27 -12.48
C ASP A 257 2.09 -3.65 -13.03
N VAL A 258 2.42 -4.74 -12.32
CA VAL A 258 1.97 -6.10 -12.70
C VAL A 258 0.44 -6.19 -12.65
N ALA A 259 -0.18 -5.76 -11.56
CA ALA A 259 -1.62 -5.73 -11.41
C ALA A 259 -2.30 -4.89 -12.50
N TRP A 260 -1.67 -3.78 -12.90
CA TRP A 260 -2.17 -2.90 -13.96
C TRP A 260 -2.09 -3.53 -15.35
N THR A 261 -1.04 -4.32 -15.58
CA THR A 261 -0.87 -5.08 -16.83
C THR A 261 -1.90 -6.20 -16.90
N LEU A 262 -2.04 -6.97 -15.82
CA LEU A 262 -3.04 -8.05 -15.72
C LEU A 262 -4.48 -7.52 -15.79
N SER A 263 -4.76 -6.33 -15.25
CA SER A 263 -6.10 -5.73 -15.32
C SER A 263 -6.52 -5.35 -16.74
N ALA A 264 -5.54 -5.07 -17.63
CA ALA A 264 -5.77 -4.79 -19.05
C ALA A 264 -6.04 -6.04 -19.88
N LEU A 265 -5.41 -7.18 -19.56
CA LEU A 265 -5.57 -8.45 -20.30
C LEU A 265 -7.00 -8.96 -20.33
N GLY A 266 -7.91 -8.31 -19.61
CA GLY A 266 -9.28 -8.77 -19.60
C GLY A 266 -9.44 -10.02 -18.76
N LEU A 267 -8.36 -10.75 -18.40
CA LEU A 267 -8.31 -12.22 -18.30
C LEU A 267 -9.64 -12.76 -18.75
N SER A 268 -9.86 -12.61 -20.05
CA SER A 268 -11.21 -12.59 -20.61
C SER A 268 -11.92 -13.79 -20.00
N GLN A 269 -13.03 -13.55 -19.29
CA GLN A 269 -13.80 -14.67 -18.72
C GLN A 269 -14.20 -15.67 -19.83
N ASN A 270 -14.05 -15.27 -21.09
CA ASN A 270 -14.35 -16.01 -22.30
C ASN A 270 -13.11 -16.61 -23.03
N GLY A 271 -11.87 -16.31 -22.63
CA GLY A 271 -10.65 -16.85 -23.27
C GLY A 271 -10.42 -16.43 -24.72
N GLU A 272 -10.70 -15.17 -25.08
CA GLU A 272 -10.67 -14.67 -26.47
C GLU A 272 -9.29 -14.73 -27.13
N ASP A 273 -8.18 -14.56 -26.37
CA ASP A 273 -6.82 -14.71 -26.90
C ASP A 273 -5.83 -15.29 -25.86
N PRO A 274 -5.79 -16.62 -25.70
CA PRO A 274 -4.92 -17.26 -24.70
C PRO A 274 -3.43 -17.08 -25.02
N ILE A 275 -3.06 -16.82 -26.28
CA ILE A 275 -1.65 -16.64 -26.67
C ILE A 275 -1.17 -15.29 -26.16
N ALA A 276 -1.89 -14.20 -26.46
CA ALA A 276 -1.54 -12.87 -25.96
C ALA A 276 -1.53 -12.82 -24.42
N ASP A 277 -2.50 -13.48 -23.77
CA ASP A 277 -2.54 -13.61 -22.31
C ASP A 277 -1.30 -14.35 -21.78
N SER A 278 -0.89 -15.44 -22.45
CA SER A 278 0.31 -16.21 -22.08
C SER A 278 1.61 -15.43 -22.27
N GLU A 279 1.74 -14.67 -23.36
CA GLU A 279 2.91 -13.83 -23.63
C GLU A 279 3.04 -12.72 -22.59
N ALA A 280 1.92 -12.07 -22.23
CA ALA A 280 1.91 -11.05 -21.20
C ALA A 280 2.23 -11.63 -19.81
N LEU A 281 1.69 -12.81 -19.47
CA LEU A 281 2.04 -13.53 -18.23
C LEU A 281 3.53 -13.92 -18.20
N MET A 282 4.09 -14.38 -19.32
CA MET A 282 5.51 -14.72 -19.43
C MET A 282 6.41 -13.49 -19.30
N LYS A 283 6.04 -12.38 -19.95
CA LYS A 283 6.75 -11.10 -19.81
C LYS A 283 6.75 -10.63 -18.35
N ILE A 284 5.59 -10.68 -17.68
CA ILE A 284 5.46 -10.37 -16.25
C ILE A 284 6.35 -11.29 -15.42
N ALA A 285 6.38 -12.59 -15.70
CA ALA A 285 7.21 -13.55 -14.98
C ALA A 285 8.72 -13.32 -15.19
N THR A 286 9.14 -12.86 -16.37
CA THR A 286 10.55 -12.54 -16.67
C THR A 286 10.97 -11.22 -16.03
N GLU A 287 10.22 -10.13 -16.22
CA GLU A 287 10.49 -8.84 -15.57
C GLU A 287 10.51 -8.98 -14.04
N PHE A 288 9.59 -9.79 -13.50
CA PHE A 288 9.59 -10.21 -12.10
C PHE A 288 10.92 -10.83 -11.69
N TRP A 289 11.39 -11.84 -12.44
CA TRP A 289 12.57 -12.59 -12.08
C TRP A 289 13.82 -11.71 -12.07
N GLU A 290 13.93 -10.78 -13.01
CA GLU A 290 15.03 -9.82 -13.09
C GLU A 290 15.05 -8.87 -11.89
N VAL A 291 13.91 -8.27 -11.52
CA VAL A 291 13.80 -7.40 -10.33
C VAL A 291 14.15 -8.16 -9.06
N PHE A 292 13.65 -9.39 -8.91
CA PHE A 292 13.94 -10.23 -7.75
C PHE A 292 15.42 -10.63 -7.67
N GLN A 293 16.06 -10.98 -8.79
CA GLN A 293 17.49 -11.33 -8.84
C GLN A 293 18.40 -10.13 -8.57
N LEU A 294 18.06 -8.95 -9.09
CA LEU A 294 18.83 -7.72 -8.83
C LEU A 294 18.89 -7.41 -7.33
N ARG A 295 17.80 -7.62 -6.59
CA ARG A 295 17.77 -7.46 -5.12
C ARG A 295 18.65 -8.48 -4.41
N ASN A 296 18.51 -9.78 -4.75
CA ASN A 296 19.29 -10.84 -4.11
C ASN A 296 20.80 -10.70 -4.36
N ASN A 297 21.21 -10.21 -5.53
CA ASN A 297 22.62 -10.01 -5.85
C ASN A 297 23.17 -8.65 -5.35
N GLY A 298 22.30 -7.64 -5.19
CA GLY A 298 22.70 -6.31 -4.72
C GLY A 298 22.92 -6.20 -3.20
N GLY A 299 22.28 -7.08 -2.42
CA GLY A 299 22.36 -7.05 -0.95
C GLY A 299 23.75 -7.33 -0.37
N GLU A 300 24.65 -7.99 -1.11
CA GLU A 300 26.00 -8.33 -0.61
C GLU A 300 27.06 -7.23 -0.81
N ARG A 301 26.79 -6.18 -1.60
CA ARG A 301 27.84 -5.19 -1.94
C ARG A 301 28.05 -4.03 -0.96
N ASN A 302 27.24 -3.91 0.11
CA ASN A 302 27.37 -2.80 1.07
C ASN A 302 27.86 -3.19 2.47
N VAL A 303 28.37 -4.42 2.67
CA VAL A 303 29.11 -4.80 3.89
C VAL A 303 30.61 -4.82 3.60
N GLY A 304 31.13 -3.68 3.12
CA GLY A 304 32.55 -3.48 2.84
C GLY A 304 33.07 -2.26 3.58
N GLU A 305 33.67 -2.51 4.75
CA GLU A 305 34.65 -1.66 5.44
C GLU A 305 34.31 -0.17 5.61
N ALA A 306 33.67 0.15 6.73
CA ALA A 306 33.91 1.45 7.36
C ALA A 306 35.40 1.52 7.78
N PRO A 307 36.16 2.56 7.40
CA PRO A 307 37.56 2.69 7.77
C PRO A 307 37.68 2.78 9.29
N LYS A 308 38.48 1.89 9.87
CA LYS A 308 38.94 2.00 11.25
C LYS A 308 39.95 3.14 11.35
N ASP A 309 39.48 4.38 11.32
CA ASP A 309 40.32 5.50 11.71
C ASP A 309 40.34 5.62 13.23
N GLN A 310 41.47 5.13 13.74
CA GLN A 310 41.93 5.18 15.10
C GLN A 310 42.02 6.62 15.63
N HIS A 311 41.56 6.76 16.87
CA HIS A 311 42.11 7.60 17.94
C HIS A 311 42.34 9.10 17.64
N SER A 312 41.43 9.93 18.16
CA SER A 312 41.86 11.08 18.97
C SER A 312 40.75 11.45 19.96
N PHE A 313 40.90 11.01 21.20
CA PHE A 313 40.19 11.59 22.34
C PHE A 313 40.79 12.97 22.59
N ALA A 314 39.96 14.01 22.49
CA ALA A 314 40.23 15.29 23.12
C ALA A 314 39.07 15.61 24.08
N PRO A 315 39.33 15.71 25.39
CA PRO A 315 38.30 16.05 26.36
C PRO A 315 38.11 17.56 26.35
N LEU A 316 36.87 18.03 26.20
CA LEU A 316 36.53 19.41 26.53
C LEU A 316 35.66 19.41 27.79
N VAL A 317 36.30 19.89 28.84
CA VAL A 317 35.68 20.44 30.05
C VAL A 317 34.98 21.74 29.67
N LEU A 318 33.72 21.88 30.08
CA LEU A 318 33.15 23.02 30.80
C LEU A 318 31.92 22.54 31.57
#